data_AF-A0A960ZZU2-F1
#
_entry.id   AF-A0A960ZZU2-F1
#
_cell.length_a   1.000
_cell.length_b   1.000
_cell.length_c   1.000
_cell.angle_alpha   90.00
_cell.angle_beta   90.00
_cell.angle_gamma   90.00
#
_symmetry.space_group_name_H-M   'P 1'
#
loop_
_entity.id
_entity.type
_entity.pdbx_description
1 polymer ?
#
loop_
_entity_poly.entity_id
_entity_poly.type
_entity_poly.pdbx_seq_one_letter_code
_entity_poly.pdbx_strand_id
1 'polypeptide(L)'
;MPSIYIYSLKGKKCVEVKSPLLEEEEILKLEKFLPASLKGLSFEDPRPLFKQAGQECEEYREESDPRSVAEYLVGIGVKLESLKLYYGALRFFDLALKHRSSSEVIMRKAHVLELLGYADKSERLLNQYQQKNPKAPEPYFILGKQALGRTDYARAEQCFKQALERLNSKKERHEGLKKNINLYLKFVGLFLERDRLFTRNLSHEECMDEIRRLIQDTYDLEEEVEKRGQTEKLEGMIFFLKNQRTIFNKWLEEMDV
;
A
#
# COMPACT_ATOMS: atom_id res chain seq x y z
N MET A 1 -2.50 26.27 21.91
CA MET A 1 -2.26 25.62 20.61
C MET A 1 -2.20 24.13 20.86
N PRO A 2 -3.04 23.33 20.19
CA PRO A 2 -3.05 21.89 20.35
C PRO A 2 -1.70 21.27 19.96
N SER A 3 -1.36 20.17 20.63
CA SER A 3 -0.09 19.46 20.45
C SER A 3 -0.35 17.98 20.25
N ILE A 4 0.54 17.33 19.50
CA ILE A 4 0.60 15.86 19.39
C ILE A 4 1.94 15.42 19.96
N TYR A 5 1.92 14.58 20.98
CA TYR A 5 3.13 14.08 21.62
C TYR A 5 3.45 12.66 21.13
N ILE A 6 4.67 12.48 20.63
CA ILE A 6 5.24 11.17 20.31
C ILE A 6 6.25 10.84 21.40
N TYR A 7 6.07 9.73 22.10
CA TYR A 7 6.89 9.42 23.27
C TYR A 7 7.30 7.96 23.35
N SER A 8 8.37 7.70 24.10
CA SER A 8 8.84 6.35 24.42
C SER A 8 9.27 6.31 25.88
N LEU A 9 8.52 5.61 26.73
CA LEU A 9 8.88 5.40 28.14
C LEU A 9 10.24 4.68 28.25
N LYS A 10 10.41 3.58 27.50
CA LYS A 10 11.67 2.84 27.47
C LYS A 10 12.84 3.71 27.00
N GLY A 11 12.61 4.56 26.00
CA GLY A 11 13.62 5.45 25.44
C GLY A 11 13.78 6.77 26.18
N LYS A 12 12.95 7.05 27.20
CA LYS A 12 12.91 8.30 27.95
C LYS A 12 12.85 9.57 27.09
N LYS A 13 12.19 9.47 25.93
CA LYS A 13 12.12 10.51 24.89
C LYS A 13 10.70 10.98 24.68
N CYS A 14 10.53 12.28 24.43
CA CYS A 14 9.27 12.92 24.08
C CYS A 14 9.50 13.99 23.00
N VAL A 15 8.69 13.95 21.95
CA VAL A 15 8.61 14.97 20.91
C VAL A 15 7.23 15.58 20.96
N GLU A 16 7.16 16.89 21.19
CA GLU A 16 5.94 17.67 21.05
C GLU A 16 5.86 18.24 19.63
N VAL A 17 4.87 17.79 18.86
CA VAL A 17 4.60 18.28 17.51
C VAL A 17 3.54 19.37 17.58
N LYS A 18 3.90 20.57 17.12
CA LYS A 18 3.08 21.78 17.18
C LYS A 18 2.90 22.42 15.82
N SER A 19 1.71 22.94 15.55
CA SER A 19 1.48 23.77 14.38
C SER A 19 0.22 24.60 14.48
N PRO A 20 0.17 25.80 13.87
CA PRO A 20 -1.07 26.54 13.70
C PRO A 20 -2.13 25.79 12.87
N LEU A 21 -1.75 24.78 12.07
CA LEU A 21 -2.69 23.96 11.29
C LEU A 21 -3.29 22.79 12.09
N LEU A 22 -2.82 22.56 13.33
CA LEU A 22 -3.40 21.62 14.26
C LEU A 22 -4.45 22.34 15.10
N GLU A 23 -5.71 22.16 14.73
CA GLU A 23 -6.86 22.73 15.43
C GLU A 23 -7.42 21.74 16.45
N GLU A 24 -8.09 22.23 17.51
CA GLU A 24 -8.67 21.37 18.56
C GLU A 24 -9.65 20.34 17.98
N GLU A 25 -10.44 20.74 16.98
CA GLU A 25 -11.37 19.85 16.29
C GLU A 25 -10.65 18.69 15.58
N GLU A 26 -9.46 18.93 15.02
CA GLU A 26 -8.67 17.88 14.39
C GLU A 26 -8.13 16.90 15.43
N ILE A 27 -7.69 17.38 16.60
CA ILE A 27 -7.25 16.51 17.70
C ILE A 27 -8.40 15.63 18.19
N LEU A 28 -9.59 16.20 18.42
CA LEU A 28 -10.78 15.43 18.83
C LEU A 28 -11.16 14.37 17.79
N LYS A 29 -11.05 14.70 16.49
CA LYS A 29 -11.26 13.73 15.41
C LYS A 29 -10.22 12.62 15.45
N LEU A 30 -8.95 12.94 15.69
CA LEU A 30 -7.88 11.95 15.79
C LEU A 30 -8.10 11.00 16.96
N GLU A 31 -8.38 11.52 18.15
CA GLU A 31 -8.63 10.73 19.36
C GLU A 31 -9.71 9.68 19.17
N LYS A 32 -10.81 10.04 18.50
CA LYS A 32 -11.94 9.13 18.25
C LYS A 32 -11.55 7.87 17.47
N PHE A 33 -10.53 7.93 16.61
CA PHE A 33 -10.12 6.81 15.76
C PHE A 33 -8.91 6.04 16.29
N LEU A 34 -8.43 6.38 17.47
CA LEU A 34 -7.27 5.75 18.09
C LEU A 34 -7.69 4.98 19.34
N PRO A 35 -7.16 3.77 19.57
CA PRO A 35 -7.45 3.05 20.79
C PRO A 35 -6.80 3.76 21.98
N ALA A 36 -7.50 3.87 23.10
CA ALA A 36 -6.97 4.47 24.33
C ALA A 36 -5.70 3.77 24.86
N SER A 37 -5.48 2.52 24.47
CA SER A 37 -4.29 1.73 24.80
C SER A 37 -3.09 1.96 23.88
N LEU A 38 -3.20 2.84 22.88
CA LEU A 38 -2.12 3.12 21.94
C LEU A 38 -0.94 3.78 22.66
N LYS A 39 0.12 3.00 22.85
CA LYS A 39 1.35 3.50 23.49
C LYS A 39 2.18 4.33 22.52
N GLY A 40 2.75 5.41 23.04
CA GLY A 40 3.75 6.24 22.36
C GLY A 40 3.18 7.39 21.51
N LEU A 41 1.87 7.60 21.57
CA LEU A 41 1.19 8.77 21.01
C LEU A 41 0.23 9.32 22.09
N SER A 42 0.23 10.62 22.30
CA SER A 42 -0.66 11.30 23.26
C SER A 42 -1.06 12.67 22.73
N PHE A 43 -2.23 13.16 23.13
CA PHE A 43 -2.69 14.52 22.84
C PHE A 43 -2.61 15.43 24.07
N GLU A 44 -2.25 14.85 25.22
CA GLU A 44 -1.86 15.54 26.44
C GLU A 44 -0.37 15.33 26.71
N ASP A 45 0.24 16.25 27.47
CA ASP A 45 1.65 16.16 27.87
C ASP A 45 1.92 14.82 28.58
N PRO A 46 2.80 13.95 28.02
CA PRO A 46 3.04 12.62 28.59
C PRO A 46 4.04 12.63 29.74
N ARG A 47 4.68 13.76 30.10
CA ARG A 47 5.67 13.84 31.21
C ARG A 47 5.14 13.30 32.55
N PRO A 48 3.87 13.49 32.94
CA PRO A 48 3.30 12.83 34.13
C PRO A 48 3.32 11.29 34.04
N LEU A 49 3.19 10.69 32.85
CA LEU A 49 3.25 9.24 32.66
C LEU A 49 4.65 8.68 32.93
N PHE A 50 5.71 9.43 32.58
CA PHE A 50 7.08 9.04 32.93
C PHE A 50 7.25 8.97 34.45
N LYS A 51 6.77 10.00 35.17
CA LYS A 51 6.83 10.06 36.63
C LYS A 51 6.07 8.90 37.28
N GLN A 52 4.87 8.58 36.79
CA GLN A 52 4.08 7.43 37.25
C GLN A 52 4.81 6.09 37.04
N ALA A 53 5.61 5.99 35.98
CA ALA A 53 6.46 4.83 35.71
C ALA A 53 7.78 4.83 36.53
N GLY A 54 7.98 5.78 37.46
CA GLY A 54 9.20 5.91 38.25
C GLY A 54 10.40 6.43 37.44
N GLN A 55 10.15 7.17 36.37
CA GLN A 55 11.17 7.67 35.44
C GLN A 55 10.98 9.18 35.16
N GLU A 56 11.99 9.80 34.56
CA GLU A 56 11.87 11.14 33.99
C GLU A 56 12.02 11.09 32.46
N CYS A 57 11.49 12.11 31.79
CA CYS A 57 11.73 12.33 30.37
C CYS A 57 13.10 13.01 30.21
N GLU A 58 14.10 12.26 29.74
CA GLU A 58 15.48 12.73 29.60
C GLU A 58 15.66 13.58 28.34
N GLU A 59 14.93 13.27 27.27
CA GLU A 59 15.02 13.99 26.01
C GLU A 59 13.66 14.53 25.58
N TYR A 60 13.42 15.81 25.86
CA TYR A 60 12.26 16.55 25.38
C TYR A 60 12.64 17.48 24.25
N ARG A 61 11.88 17.46 23.16
CA ARG A 61 11.99 18.50 22.11
C ARG A 61 10.63 18.93 21.62
N GLU A 62 10.55 20.20 21.24
CA GLU A 62 9.43 20.77 20.51
C GLU A 62 9.79 20.86 19.03
N GLU A 63 8.86 20.47 18.16
CA GLU A 63 8.99 20.50 16.71
C GLU A 63 7.82 21.29 16.12
N SER A 64 8.14 22.46 15.55
CA SER A 64 7.18 23.40 14.98
C SER A 64 7.47 23.79 13.54
N ASP A 65 8.61 23.37 12.99
CA ASP A 65 8.94 23.56 11.58
C ASP A 65 7.92 22.79 10.70
N PRO A 66 7.24 23.43 9.74
CA PRO A 66 6.20 22.78 8.94
C PRO A 66 6.66 21.52 8.19
N ARG A 67 7.93 21.47 7.78
CA ARG A 67 8.47 20.29 7.09
C ARG A 67 8.71 19.16 8.07
N SER A 68 9.36 19.42 9.21
CA SER A 68 9.55 18.41 10.26
C SER A 68 8.21 17.90 10.79
N VAL A 69 7.25 18.80 11.06
CA VAL A 69 5.89 18.44 11.48
C VAL A 69 5.24 17.50 10.47
N ALA A 70 5.28 17.82 9.17
CA ALA A 70 4.77 16.94 8.13
C ALA A 70 5.41 15.55 8.17
N GLU A 71 6.74 15.48 8.34
CA GLU A 71 7.48 14.22 8.41
C GLU A 71 7.08 13.37 9.63
N TYR A 72 6.86 13.98 10.80
CA TYR A 72 6.31 13.28 11.97
C TYR A 72 4.89 12.76 11.75
N LEU A 73 4.00 13.58 11.19
CA LEU A 73 2.62 13.18 10.90
C LEU A 73 2.58 11.99 9.92
N VAL A 74 3.44 12.01 8.89
CA VAL A 74 3.62 10.86 7.99
C VAL A 74 4.12 9.64 8.75
N GLY A 75 5.13 9.79 9.61
CA GLY A 75 5.66 8.69 10.41
C GLY A 75 4.60 8.04 11.30
N ILE A 76 3.76 8.85 11.96
CA ILE A 76 2.62 8.35 12.74
C ILE A 76 1.63 7.63 11.82
N GLY A 77 1.25 8.23 10.70
CA GLY A 77 0.32 7.64 9.74
C GLY A 77 0.78 6.27 9.23
N VAL A 78 2.06 6.14 8.88
CA VAL A 78 2.68 4.86 8.47
C VAL A 78 2.67 3.84 9.61
N LYS A 79 2.94 4.27 10.85
CA LYS A 79 2.88 3.35 12.00
C LYS A 79 1.46 2.85 12.23
N LEU A 80 0.47 3.72 12.16
CA LEU A 80 -0.95 3.36 12.30
C LEU A 80 -1.42 2.45 11.18
N GLU A 81 -0.99 2.70 9.93
CA GLU A 81 -1.24 1.81 8.78
C GLU A 81 -0.72 0.39 9.07
N SER A 82 0.50 0.25 9.60
CA SER A 82 1.08 -1.05 9.97
C SER A 82 0.34 -1.77 11.10
N LEU A 83 -0.35 -1.00 11.96
CA LEU A 83 -1.19 -1.53 13.03
C LEU A 83 -2.63 -1.77 12.56
N LYS A 84 -2.91 -1.61 11.26
CA LYS A 84 -4.25 -1.70 10.64
C LYS A 84 -5.26 -0.69 11.19
N LEU A 85 -4.78 0.39 11.82
CA LEU A 85 -5.59 1.51 12.33
C LEU A 85 -5.83 2.53 11.20
N TYR A 86 -6.54 2.09 10.16
CA TYR A 86 -6.63 2.80 8.88
C TYR A 86 -7.33 4.17 8.97
N TYR A 87 -8.37 4.32 9.80
CA TYR A 87 -9.02 5.63 9.98
C TYR A 87 -8.07 6.65 10.63
N GLY A 88 -7.31 6.25 11.65
CA GLY A 88 -6.29 7.10 12.26
C GLY A 88 -5.20 7.45 11.24
N ALA A 89 -4.66 6.45 10.53
CA ALA A 89 -3.65 6.65 9.50
C ALA A 89 -4.09 7.67 8.43
N LEU A 90 -5.33 7.55 7.94
CA LEU A 90 -5.92 8.45 6.94
C LEU A 90 -5.90 9.91 7.42
N ARG A 91 -6.28 10.16 8.68
CA ARG A 91 -6.30 11.50 9.26
C ARG A 91 -4.91 12.11 9.40
N PHE A 92 -3.92 11.31 9.82
CA PHE A 92 -2.55 11.77 9.89
C PHE A 92 -1.97 12.11 8.50
N PHE A 93 -2.32 11.34 7.47
CA PHE A 93 -1.96 11.69 6.09
C PHE A 93 -2.67 12.95 5.58
N ASP A 94 -3.95 13.15 5.93
CA ASP A 94 -4.67 14.38 5.63
C ASP A 94 -3.98 15.60 6.24
N LEU A 95 -3.63 15.52 7.53
CA LEU A 95 -2.91 16.60 8.22
C LEU A 95 -1.54 16.83 7.58
N ALA A 96 -0.74 15.79 7.37
CA ALA A 96 0.57 15.93 6.73
C ALA A 96 0.51 16.66 5.37
N LEU A 97 -0.52 16.36 4.56
CA LEU A 97 -0.74 17.01 3.27
C LEU A 97 -1.16 18.49 3.38
N LYS A 98 -1.75 18.94 4.50
CA LYS A 98 -2.00 20.36 4.77
C LYS A 98 -0.70 21.15 4.91
N HIS A 99 0.35 20.53 5.46
CA HIS A 99 1.66 21.16 5.62
C HIS A 99 2.50 21.07 4.35
N ARG A 100 2.52 19.90 3.73
CA ARG A 100 3.38 19.63 2.58
C ARG A 100 2.73 18.62 1.65
N SER A 101 2.48 19.05 0.42
CA SER A 101 2.14 18.13 -0.66
C SER A 101 3.30 17.19 -0.93
N SER A 102 3.05 15.89 -0.84
CA SER A 102 4.03 14.83 -1.09
C SER A 102 3.39 13.71 -1.88
N SER A 103 4.03 13.31 -2.98
CA SER A 103 3.56 12.22 -3.84
C SER A 103 3.46 10.92 -3.06
N GLU A 104 4.45 10.62 -2.22
CA GLU A 104 4.45 9.43 -1.36
C GLU A 104 3.23 9.40 -0.43
N VAL A 105 2.92 10.54 0.21
CA VAL A 105 1.80 10.64 1.15
C VAL A 105 0.47 10.51 0.42
N ILE A 106 0.35 11.07 -0.78
CA ILE A 106 -0.83 10.89 -1.64
C ILE A 106 -1.01 9.41 -2.01
N MET A 107 0.06 8.73 -2.40
CA MET A 107 0.04 7.30 -2.74
C MET A 107 -0.40 6.44 -1.53
N ARG A 108 0.14 6.72 -0.34
CA ARG A 108 -0.24 6.03 0.90
C ARG A 108 -1.68 6.31 1.31
N LYS A 109 -2.12 7.57 1.22
CA LYS A 109 -3.51 7.95 1.45
C LYS A 109 -4.46 7.22 0.52
N ALA A 110 -4.14 7.12 -0.77
CA ALA A 110 -4.92 6.38 -1.75
C ALA A 110 -5.03 4.89 -1.37
N HIS A 111 -3.91 4.27 -0.97
CA HIS A 111 -3.90 2.89 -0.48
C HIS A 111 -4.77 2.69 0.77
N VAL A 112 -4.68 3.58 1.76
CA VAL A 112 -5.51 3.51 2.98
C VAL A 112 -7.00 3.70 2.68
N LEU A 113 -7.34 4.61 1.75
CA LEU A 113 -8.74 4.78 1.30
C LEU A 113 -9.30 3.49 0.70
N GLU A 114 -8.50 2.74 -0.05
CA GLU A 114 -8.90 1.44 -0.61
C GLU A 114 -9.12 0.40 0.48
N LEU A 115 -8.22 0.28 1.46
CA LEU A 115 -8.37 -0.64 2.60
C LEU A 115 -9.60 -0.34 3.46
N LEU A 116 -10.07 0.91 3.45
CA LEU A 116 -11.31 1.35 4.09
C LEU A 116 -12.57 1.14 3.23
N GLY A 117 -12.44 0.59 2.02
CA GLY A 117 -13.55 0.42 1.08
C GLY A 117 -13.95 1.70 0.33
N TYR A 118 -13.22 2.80 0.48
CA TYR A 118 -13.48 4.07 -0.21
C TYR A 118 -12.79 4.13 -1.57
N ALA A 119 -13.04 3.12 -2.40
CA ALA A 119 -12.35 2.95 -3.67
C ALA A 119 -12.54 4.13 -4.64
N ASP A 120 -13.76 4.70 -4.72
CA ASP A 120 -14.04 5.89 -5.53
C ASP A 120 -13.24 7.13 -5.09
N LYS A 121 -13.09 7.32 -3.77
CA LYS A 121 -12.30 8.44 -3.24
C LYS A 121 -10.82 8.27 -3.55
N SER A 122 -10.33 7.04 -3.46
CA SER A 122 -8.96 6.69 -3.83
C SER A 122 -8.69 6.97 -5.30
N GLU A 123 -9.56 6.49 -6.19
CA GLU A 123 -9.44 6.69 -7.63
C GLU A 123 -9.52 8.17 -8.01
N ARG A 124 -10.45 8.94 -7.43
CA ARG A 124 -10.51 10.40 -7.64
C ARG A 124 -9.23 11.11 -7.22
N LEU A 125 -8.66 10.74 -6.07
CA LEU A 125 -7.41 11.32 -5.56
C LEU A 125 -6.24 11.03 -6.53
N LEU A 126 -6.13 9.80 -7.01
CA LEU A 126 -5.10 9.39 -7.95
C LEU A 126 -5.26 10.09 -9.30
N ASN A 127 -6.48 10.18 -9.83
CA ASN A 127 -6.78 10.87 -11.09
C ASN A 127 -6.45 12.37 -11.01
N GLN A 128 -6.80 13.05 -9.91
CA GLN A 128 -6.43 14.45 -9.69
C GLN A 128 -4.90 14.63 -9.66
N TYR A 129 -4.19 13.70 -9.01
CA TYR A 129 -2.73 13.75 -8.97
C TYR A 129 -2.12 13.48 -10.35
N GLN A 130 -2.65 12.54 -11.14
CA GLN A 130 -2.24 12.26 -12.52
C GLN A 130 -2.43 13.46 -13.45
N GLN A 131 -3.55 14.17 -13.35
CA GLN A 131 -3.80 15.37 -14.17
C GLN A 131 -2.72 16.43 -13.96
N LYS A 132 -2.25 16.58 -12.72
CA LYS A 132 -1.16 17.50 -12.37
C LYS A 132 0.23 16.94 -12.67
N ASN A 133 0.36 15.61 -12.68
CA ASN A 133 1.64 14.90 -12.82
C ASN A 133 1.52 13.76 -13.86
N PRO A 134 1.32 14.08 -15.16
CA PRO A 134 1.00 13.07 -16.17
C PRO A 134 2.11 12.04 -16.42
N LYS A 135 3.36 12.40 -16.08
CA LYS A 135 4.55 11.53 -16.19
C LYS A 135 4.83 10.71 -14.91
N ALA A 136 4.01 10.83 -13.87
CA ALA A 136 4.19 10.06 -12.65
C ALA A 136 3.71 8.62 -12.86
N PRO A 137 4.57 7.60 -12.70
CA PRO A 137 4.19 6.19 -12.85
C PRO A 137 3.39 5.64 -11.66
N GLU A 138 3.59 6.19 -10.45
CA GLU A 138 3.05 5.64 -9.20
C GLU A 138 1.52 5.58 -9.15
N PRO A 139 0.76 6.58 -9.63
CA PRO A 139 -0.70 6.49 -9.62
C PRO A 139 -1.24 5.36 -10.50
N TYR A 140 -0.63 5.14 -11.67
CA TYR A 140 -1.02 4.05 -12.57
C TYR A 140 -0.71 2.68 -11.94
N PHE A 141 0.42 2.58 -11.23
CA PHE A 141 0.74 1.36 -10.48
C PHE A 141 -0.30 1.06 -9.39
N ILE A 142 -0.76 2.08 -8.64
CA ILE A 142 -1.80 1.88 -7.61
C ILE A 142 -3.16 1.55 -8.23
N LEU A 143 -3.56 2.24 -9.30
CA LEU A 143 -4.79 1.92 -10.04
C LEU A 143 -4.77 0.49 -10.59
N GLY A 144 -3.61 0.01 -11.06
CA GLY A 144 -3.44 -1.37 -11.50
C GLY A 144 -3.64 -2.38 -10.37
N LYS A 145 -3.09 -2.10 -9.18
CA LYS A 145 -3.35 -2.92 -7.97
C LYS A 145 -4.82 -2.89 -7.55
N GLN A 146 -5.49 -1.75 -7.67
CA GLN A 146 -6.92 -1.60 -7.37
C GLN A 146 -7.79 -2.42 -8.32
N ALA A 147 -7.50 -2.37 -9.62
CA ALA A 147 -8.16 -3.19 -10.62
C ALA A 147 -7.94 -4.69 -10.33
N LEU A 148 -6.71 -5.06 -9.96
CA LEU A 148 -6.39 -6.44 -9.59
C LEU A 148 -7.18 -6.92 -8.36
N GLY A 149 -7.33 -6.07 -7.33
CA GLY A 149 -8.16 -6.36 -6.16
C GLY A 149 -9.65 -6.56 -6.49
N ARG A 150 -10.12 -6.04 -7.63
CA ARG A 150 -11.47 -6.25 -8.17
C ARG A 150 -11.54 -7.36 -9.21
N THR A 151 -10.48 -8.17 -9.34
CA THR A 151 -10.32 -9.21 -10.37
C THR A 151 -10.46 -8.71 -11.82
N ASP A 152 -10.30 -7.41 -12.05
CA ASP A 152 -10.32 -6.81 -13.38
C ASP A 152 -8.90 -6.86 -13.97
N TYR A 153 -8.53 -8.05 -14.45
CA TYR A 153 -7.21 -8.32 -15.00
C TYR A 153 -6.89 -7.47 -16.23
N ALA A 154 -7.87 -7.19 -17.09
CA ALA A 154 -7.67 -6.39 -18.30
C ALA A 154 -7.31 -4.94 -17.94
N ARG A 155 -8.07 -4.32 -17.03
CA ARG A 155 -7.77 -2.96 -16.57
C ARG A 155 -6.48 -2.90 -15.76
N ALA A 156 -6.20 -3.93 -14.96
CA ALA A 156 -4.93 -4.03 -14.22
C ALA A 156 -3.74 -4.02 -15.18
N GLU A 157 -3.78 -4.84 -16.24
CA GLU A 157 -2.75 -4.91 -17.27
C GLU A 157 -2.52 -3.54 -17.94
N GLN A 158 -3.60 -2.88 -18.36
CA GLN A 158 -3.54 -1.55 -18.97
C GLN A 158 -2.86 -0.54 -18.05
N CYS A 159 -3.25 -0.50 -16.77
CA CYS A 159 -2.67 0.41 -15.79
C CYS A 159 -1.18 0.13 -15.54
N PHE A 160 -0.79 -1.14 -15.43
CA PHE A 160 0.61 -1.51 -15.24
C PHE A 160 1.47 -1.19 -16.47
N LYS A 161 0.96 -1.39 -17.69
CA LYS A 161 1.63 -0.95 -18.93
C LYS A 161 1.82 0.57 -18.95
N GLN A 162 0.79 1.34 -18.60
CA GLN A 162 0.90 2.79 -18.49
C GLN A 162 1.91 3.24 -17.44
N ALA A 163 1.98 2.54 -16.29
CA ALA A 163 2.99 2.80 -15.28
C ALA A 163 4.40 2.54 -15.83
N LEU A 164 4.60 1.44 -16.56
CA LEU A 164 5.87 1.05 -17.17
C LEU A 164 6.36 2.08 -18.20
N GLU A 165 5.48 2.54 -19.10
CA GLU A 165 5.79 3.57 -20.11
C GLU A 165 6.30 4.88 -19.51
N ARG A 166 5.86 5.19 -18.28
CA ARG A 166 6.20 6.43 -17.57
C ARG A 166 7.45 6.28 -16.71
N LEU A 167 8.01 5.07 -16.60
CA LEU A 167 9.29 4.88 -15.93
C LEU A 167 10.41 5.48 -16.78
N ASN A 168 11.07 6.48 -16.23
CA ASN A 168 12.35 6.93 -16.75
C ASN A 168 13.44 5.91 -16.38
N SER A 169 14.03 5.25 -17.38
CA SER A 169 15.09 4.24 -17.21
C SER A 169 16.40 4.77 -16.63
N LYS A 170 16.62 6.09 -16.64
CA LYS A 170 17.81 6.74 -16.06
C LYS A 170 17.68 7.02 -14.56
N LYS A 171 16.50 6.82 -13.97
CA LYS A 171 16.25 7.10 -12.55
C LYS A 171 16.39 5.80 -11.76
N GLU A 172 17.47 5.66 -10.99
CA GLU A 172 17.71 4.48 -10.13
C GLU A 172 16.52 4.17 -9.21
N ARG A 173 15.85 5.20 -8.68
CA ARG A 173 14.63 5.05 -7.87
C ARG A 173 13.47 4.32 -8.57
N HIS A 174 13.48 4.21 -9.91
CA HIS A 174 12.45 3.49 -10.67
C HIS A 174 12.75 2.00 -10.83
N GLU A 175 13.96 1.53 -10.53
CA GLU A 175 14.34 0.13 -10.75
C GLU A 175 13.49 -0.82 -9.90
N GLY A 176 13.28 -0.49 -8.62
CA GLY A 176 12.40 -1.26 -7.73
C GLY A 176 10.93 -1.27 -8.21
N LEU A 177 10.43 -0.12 -8.65
CA LEU A 177 9.06 0.00 -9.18
C LEU A 177 8.90 -0.80 -10.49
N LYS A 178 9.89 -0.77 -11.38
CA LYS A 178 9.93 -1.56 -12.62
C LYS A 178 9.85 -3.05 -12.33
N LYS A 179 10.69 -3.53 -11.40
CA LYS A 179 10.70 -4.95 -10.97
C LYS A 179 9.36 -5.39 -10.41
N ASN A 180 8.66 -4.51 -9.68
CA ASN A 180 7.32 -4.78 -9.17
C ASN A 180 6.28 -4.79 -10.30
N ILE A 181 6.26 -3.77 -11.16
CA ILE A 181 5.33 -3.70 -12.30
C ILE A 181 5.45 -4.93 -13.19
N ASN A 182 6.67 -5.36 -13.52
CA ASN A 182 6.89 -6.55 -14.33
C ASN A 182 6.36 -7.83 -13.67
N LEU A 183 6.52 -7.97 -12.35
CA LEU A 183 5.97 -9.10 -11.61
C LEU A 183 4.44 -9.11 -11.66
N TYR A 184 3.80 -7.94 -11.46
CA TYR A 184 2.36 -7.80 -11.57
C TYR A 184 1.85 -8.04 -13.00
N LEU A 185 2.60 -7.63 -14.03
CA LEU A 185 2.25 -7.92 -15.42
C LEU A 185 2.30 -9.42 -15.73
N LYS A 186 3.33 -10.15 -15.25
CA LYS A 186 3.38 -11.62 -15.37
C LYS A 186 2.18 -12.27 -14.67
N PHE A 187 1.90 -11.84 -13.45
CA PHE A 187 0.75 -12.35 -12.68
C PHE A 187 -0.56 -12.12 -13.43
N VAL A 188 -0.85 -10.90 -13.86
CA VAL A 188 -2.08 -10.56 -14.58
C VAL A 188 -2.17 -11.27 -15.93
N GLY A 189 -1.05 -11.39 -16.65
CA GLY A 189 -0.98 -12.09 -17.94
C GLY A 189 -1.44 -13.53 -17.84
N LEU A 190 -1.05 -14.24 -16.77
CA LEU A 190 -1.46 -15.62 -16.51
C LEU A 190 -2.98 -15.77 -16.41
N PHE A 191 -3.65 -14.87 -15.70
CA PHE A 191 -5.12 -14.89 -15.56
C PHE A 191 -5.81 -14.48 -16.87
N LEU A 192 -5.26 -13.55 -17.63
CA LEU A 192 -5.79 -13.20 -18.95
C LEU A 192 -5.66 -14.35 -19.96
N GLU A 193 -4.55 -15.08 -19.93
CA GLU A 193 -4.36 -16.26 -20.78
C GLU A 193 -5.30 -17.39 -20.39
N ARG A 194 -5.47 -17.64 -19.09
CA ARG A 194 -6.50 -18.54 -18.56
C ARG A 194 -7.88 -18.20 -19.11
N ASP A 195 -8.29 -16.93 -18.99
CA ASP A 195 -9.62 -16.48 -19.41
C ASP A 195 -9.81 -16.62 -20.93
N ARG A 196 -8.72 -16.58 -21.71
CA ARG A 196 -8.76 -16.74 -23.17
C ARG A 196 -8.78 -18.19 -23.64
N LEU A 197 -8.37 -19.17 -22.81
CA LEU A 197 -8.27 -20.58 -23.20
C LEU A 197 -9.53 -21.06 -23.93
N PHE A 198 -10.70 -20.84 -23.33
CA PHE A 198 -11.98 -21.33 -23.83
C PHE A 198 -12.64 -20.41 -24.87
N THR A 199 -12.00 -19.29 -25.21
CA THR A 199 -12.45 -18.38 -26.27
C THR A 199 -11.70 -18.60 -27.58
N ARG A 200 -10.58 -19.33 -27.54
CA ARG A 200 -9.79 -19.69 -28.72
C ARG A 200 -10.37 -20.95 -29.36
N ASN A 201 -10.30 -21.03 -30.68
CA ASN A 201 -10.66 -22.25 -31.42
C ASN A 201 -9.49 -23.24 -31.39
N LEU A 202 -9.26 -23.86 -30.23
CA LEU A 202 -8.21 -24.86 -30.02
C LEU A 202 -8.79 -26.26 -30.18
N SER A 203 -8.02 -27.17 -30.78
CA SER A 203 -8.28 -28.60 -30.65
C SER A 203 -8.10 -29.05 -29.20
N HIS A 204 -8.60 -30.24 -28.88
CA HIS A 204 -8.47 -30.82 -27.54
C HIS A 204 -7.00 -30.97 -27.12
N GLU A 205 -6.14 -31.46 -28.01
CA GLU A 205 -4.70 -31.61 -27.75
C GLU A 205 -4.00 -30.26 -27.54
N GLU A 206 -4.27 -29.27 -28.38
CA GLU A 206 -3.73 -27.91 -28.22
C GLU A 206 -4.20 -27.26 -26.91
N CYS A 207 -5.45 -27.51 -26.48
CA CYS A 207 -5.96 -27.01 -25.21
C CYS A 207 -5.22 -27.63 -24.02
N MET A 208 -4.97 -28.94 -24.06
CA MET A 208 -4.21 -29.65 -23.03
C MET A 208 -2.77 -29.14 -22.94
N ASP A 209 -2.11 -28.91 -24.08
CA ASP A 209 -0.75 -28.37 -24.10
C ASP A 209 -0.67 -26.94 -23.56
N GLU A 210 -1.67 -26.10 -23.87
CA GLU A 210 -1.76 -24.75 -23.30
C GLU A 210 -1.99 -24.77 -21.78
N ILE A 211 -2.81 -25.71 -21.27
CA ILE A 211 -2.99 -25.88 -19.82
C ILE A 211 -1.68 -26.33 -19.16
N ARG A 212 -0.95 -27.29 -19.75
CA ARG A 212 0.37 -27.73 -19.25
C ARG A 212 1.37 -26.58 -19.22
N ARG A 213 1.40 -25.75 -20.26
CA ARG A 213 2.22 -24.53 -20.29
C ARG A 213 1.85 -23.58 -19.16
N LEU A 214 0.56 -23.30 -18.97
CA LEU A 214 0.09 -22.42 -17.89
C LEU A 214 0.39 -22.94 -16.49
N ILE A 215 0.40 -24.27 -16.28
CA ILE A 215 0.87 -24.87 -15.03
C ILE A 215 2.34 -24.53 -14.79
N GLN A 216 3.19 -24.71 -15.80
CA GLN A 216 4.61 -24.39 -15.70
C GLN A 216 4.83 -22.89 -15.45
N ASP A 217 4.15 -22.02 -16.21
CA ASP A 217 4.24 -20.57 -16.04
C ASP A 217 3.77 -20.14 -14.63
N THR A 218 2.75 -20.80 -14.08
CA THR A 218 2.29 -20.57 -12.70
C THR A 218 3.36 -20.96 -11.69
N TYR A 219 3.99 -22.13 -11.87
CA TYR A 219 5.04 -22.64 -11.00
C TYR A 219 6.28 -21.73 -11.01
N ASP A 220 6.75 -21.32 -12.19
CA ASP A 220 7.92 -20.45 -12.34
C ASP A 220 7.69 -19.09 -11.69
N LEU A 221 6.48 -18.53 -11.85
CA LEU A 221 6.10 -17.28 -11.21
C LEU A 221 5.99 -17.42 -9.69
N GLU A 222 5.45 -18.53 -9.19
CA GLU A 222 5.41 -18.84 -7.75
C GLU A 222 6.83 -18.84 -7.16
N GLU A 223 7.77 -19.57 -7.77
CA GLU A 223 9.18 -19.57 -7.34
C GLU A 223 9.81 -18.17 -7.38
N GLU A 224 9.53 -17.37 -8.42
CA GLU A 224 10.03 -16.01 -8.52
C GLU A 224 9.51 -15.13 -7.38
N VAL A 225 8.23 -15.27 -7.02
CA VAL A 225 7.62 -14.52 -5.91
C VAL A 225 8.22 -14.97 -4.57
N GLU A 226 8.39 -16.27 -4.34
CA GLU A 226 8.97 -16.82 -3.11
C GLU A 226 10.42 -16.38 -2.91
N LYS A 227 11.25 -16.39 -3.97
CA LYS A 227 12.66 -15.93 -3.92
C LYS A 227 12.81 -14.44 -3.59
N ARG A 228 11.81 -13.62 -3.90
CA ARG A 228 11.82 -12.17 -3.60
C ARG A 228 11.51 -11.84 -2.13
N GLY A 229 11.18 -12.84 -1.32
CA GLY A 229 10.94 -12.72 0.12
C GLY A 229 9.47 -12.50 0.49
N GLN A 230 9.12 -12.96 1.69
CA GLN A 230 7.78 -12.84 2.28
C GLN A 230 7.52 -11.39 2.73
N THR A 231 7.01 -10.57 1.82
CA THR A 231 6.29 -9.36 2.22
C THR A 231 4.79 -9.68 2.21
N GLU A 232 4.00 -9.13 3.14
CA GLU A 232 2.53 -9.34 3.21
C GLU A 232 1.84 -9.12 1.85
N LYS A 233 2.38 -8.23 1.00
CA LYS A 233 1.85 -7.92 -0.34
C LYS A 233 2.09 -9.05 -1.36
N LEU A 234 3.16 -9.83 -1.20
CA LEU A 234 3.50 -10.96 -2.07
C LEU A 234 2.88 -12.27 -1.57
N GLU A 235 2.62 -12.41 -0.27
CA GLU A 235 1.91 -13.56 0.32
C GLU A 235 0.53 -13.77 -0.31
N GLY A 236 -0.21 -12.67 -0.53
CA GLY A 236 -1.49 -12.74 -1.25
C GLY A 236 -1.35 -13.32 -2.66
N MET A 237 -0.31 -12.94 -3.41
CA MET A 237 -0.08 -13.46 -4.77
C MET A 237 0.23 -14.96 -4.76
N ILE A 238 1.04 -15.43 -3.81
CA ILE A 238 1.37 -16.86 -3.67
C ILE A 238 0.11 -17.69 -3.45
N PHE A 239 -0.81 -17.24 -2.60
CA PHE A 239 -2.09 -17.93 -2.38
C PHE A 239 -2.88 -18.10 -3.69
N PHE A 240 -3.01 -17.03 -4.49
CA PHE A 240 -3.72 -17.11 -5.77
C PHE A 240 -3.03 -18.01 -6.79
N LEU A 241 -1.69 -17.99 -6.88
CA LEU A 241 -0.94 -18.86 -7.79
C LEU A 241 -1.10 -20.34 -7.42
N LYS A 242 -0.99 -20.67 -6.13
CA LYS A 242 -1.19 -22.05 -5.63
C LYS A 242 -2.59 -22.56 -5.97
N ASN A 243 -3.61 -21.74 -5.72
CA ASN A 243 -4.99 -22.09 -6.06
C ASN A 243 -5.19 -22.26 -7.58
N GLN A 244 -4.61 -21.38 -8.39
CA GLN A 244 -4.71 -21.45 -9.85
C GLN A 244 -4.05 -22.70 -10.43
N ARG A 245 -2.90 -23.12 -9.89
CA ARG A 245 -2.26 -24.39 -10.25
C ARG A 245 -3.14 -25.60 -9.95
N THR A 246 -3.78 -25.62 -8.78
CA THR A 246 -4.74 -26.69 -8.43
C THR A 246 -5.89 -26.76 -9.42
N ILE A 247 -6.42 -25.61 -9.85
CA ILE A 247 -7.48 -25.54 -10.87
C ILE A 247 -7.00 -26.12 -12.20
N PHE A 248 -5.81 -25.74 -12.67
CA PHE A 248 -5.27 -26.25 -13.93
C PHE A 248 -5.02 -27.76 -13.92
N ASN A 249 -4.45 -28.30 -12.83
CA ASN A 249 -4.26 -29.75 -12.69
C ASN A 249 -5.59 -30.50 -12.76
N LYS A 250 -6.62 -29.98 -12.08
CA LYS A 250 -7.96 -30.56 -12.13
C LYS A 250 -8.54 -30.55 -13.55
N TRP A 251 -8.35 -29.48 -14.32
CA TRP A 251 -8.80 -29.44 -15.71
C TRP A 251 -8.11 -30.50 -16.58
N LEU A 252 -6.81 -30.73 -16.41
CA LEU A 252 -6.11 -31.80 -17.12
C LEU A 252 -6.67 -33.18 -16.75
N GLU A 253 -6.86 -33.45 -15.45
CA GLU A 253 -7.42 -34.73 -14.98
C GLU A 253 -8.82 -35.00 -15.56
N GLU A 254 -9.65 -33.96 -15.70
CA GLU A 254 -11.00 -34.07 -16.27
C GLU A 254 -10.99 -34.22 -17.80
N MET A 255 -9.94 -33.79 -18.48
CA MET A 255 -9.80 -33.84 -19.94
C MET A 255 -9.07 -35.11 -20.42
N ASP A 256 -8.28 -35.77 -19.57
CA ASP A 256 -7.62 -37.05 -19.85
C ASP A 256 -8.58 -38.26 -19.76
N VAL A 257 -9.87 -38.05 -19.43
CA VAL A 257 -10.94 -39.08 -19.32
C VAL A 257 -11.83 -39.07 -20.56
#